data_AF-A0A0U1MBK3-F1
#
_entry.id   AF-A0A0U1MBK3-F1
#
_cell.length_a   1.000
_cell.length_b   1.000
_cell.length_c   1.000
_cell.angle_alpha   90.00
_cell.angle_beta   90.00
_cell.angle_gamma   90.00
#
_symmetry.space_group_name_H-M   'P 1'
#
loop_
_entity.id
_entity.type
_entity.pdbx_description
1 polymer ?
#
loop_
_entity_poly.entity_id
_entity_poly.type
_entity_poly.pdbx_seq_one_letter_code
_entity_poly.pdbx_strand_id
1 'polypeptide(L)'
;MRISTMRIRDLGYAPGQLQPGVRVGQTTIHEGRDTHTGVTVILPRGPDEIRQKPCYAAIHKLNGMGEMTGAHQIEEFGSFNTVGSSSLSLSLCKDFEIRKVYDAIYSWLFDLAKQNKESFEETFRNMGIPVVAETLDCILNDVTKSAVEKHHVYEAIASALSNPHPPVLEGSHGGGTGMRCHGYKGGTGTSSRIVPGRSEEETFTVGVLVQANYGWQKDLQIGGVPVGRILSQKLPTKPVSSKMGEGSIIIVIITDAPLLPHQLKRVAQRATLGLSQVAGHGAGRTYSGDIFLALSTGDIPDDELKTGMPGYLPTVETFPTRSIKNECIDSLFYAAAEATEEAILNALVAAKDGLTGFMGHRAEGLPIERVKELLERYHNYAQNSSFDE
;
A
#
# COMPACT_ATOMS: atom_id res chain seq x y z
N MET A 1 16.67 14.39 14.90
CA MET A 1 16.02 15.30 13.94
C MET A 1 14.92 14.54 13.23
N ARG A 2 13.64 14.89 13.39
CA ARG A 2 12.59 14.35 12.53
C ARG A 2 12.85 14.94 11.14
N ILE A 3 13.15 14.09 10.16
CA ILE A 3 13.15 14.52 8.75
C ILE A 3 11.68 14.90 8.47
N SER A 4 11.38 16.19 8.50
CA SER A 4 10.05 16.68 8.12
C SER A 4 9.99 16.63 6.61
N THR A 5 9.54 15.50 6.06
CA THR A 5 9.18 15.40 4.65
C THR A 5 7.87 16.15 4.42
N MET A 6 7.86 16.98 3.39
CA MET A 6 6.67 17.74 2.97
C MET A 6 5.57 16.76 2.50
N ARG A 7 4.33 17.04 2.86
CA ARG A 7 3.12 16.24 2.56
C ARG A 7 2.04 17.08 1.89
N ILE A 8 1.00 16.44 1.36
CA ILE A 8 -0.09 17.15 0.67
C ILE A 8 -0.79 18.19 1.55
N ARG A 9 -0.89 17.91 2.85
CA ARG A 9 -1.44 18.86 3.84
C ARG A 9 -0.64 20.16 3.93
N ASP A 10 0.68 20.10 3.70
CA ASP A 10 1.55 21.28 3.70
C ASP A 10 1.35 22.16 2.46
N LEU A 11 0.69 21.62 1.41
CA LEU A 11 0.31 22.35 0.21
C LEU A 11 -1.08 23.00 0.34
N GLY A 12 -1.71 22.92 1.52
CA GLY A 12 -3.04 23.51 1.76
C GLY A 12 -4.21 22.63 1.31
N TYR A 13 -3.97 21.34 1.05
CA TYR A 13 -5.03 20.37 0.79
C TYR A 13 -5.03 19.25 1.82
N ALA A 14 -6.14 19.12 2.55
CA ALA A 14 -6.35 18.09 3.55
C ALA A 14 -7.55 17.23 3.12
N PRO A 15 -7.32 16.04 2.56
CA PRO A 15 -8.42 15.12 2.27
C PRO A 15 -9.15 14.75 3.56
N GLY A 16 -10.44 15.02 3.65
CA GLY A 16 -11.26 14.53 4.75
C GLY A 16 -10.99 15.12 6.14
N GLN A 17 -11.44 14.42 7.19
CA GLN A 17 -11.54 14.99 8.56
C GLN A 17 -10.87 14.19 9.70
N LEU A 18 -10.34 12.98 9.47
CA LEU A 18 -9.87 12.09 10.56
C LEU A 18 -8.32 12.06 10.75
N GLN A 19 -7.83 11.58 11.92
CA GLN A 19 -6.41 11.65 12.34
C GLN A 19 -5.52 10.41 11.99
N PRO A 20 -4.16 10.46 12.03
CA PRO A 20 -3.28 9.36 11.52
C PRO A 20 -2.61 8.38 12.55
N GLY A 21 -2.27 7.14 12.13
CA GLY A 21 -1.26 6.20 12.71
C GLY A 21 -1.16 4.77 12.07
N VAL A 22 0.03 4.29 11.61
CA VAL A 22 0.42 2.88 11.25
C VAL A 22 1.98 2.69 11.27
N ARG A 23 2.48 1.44 11.36
CA ARG A 23 3.91 1.01 11.28
C ARG A 23 4.28 0.31 9.95
N VAL A 24 5.47 0.54 9.39
CA VAL A 24 6.02 0.05 8.10
C VAL A 24 7.56 0.05 8.10
N GLY A 25 8.22 -1.00 7.61
CA GLY A 25 9.68 -1.03 7.37
C GLY A 25 10.05 -1.01 5.88
N GLN A 26 11.24 -0.50 5.54
CA GLN A 26 11.65 -0.27 4.15
C GLN A 26 13.15 -0.46 3.94
N THR A 27 13.54 -0.98 2.77
CA THR A 27 14.90 -0.99 2.22
C THR A 27 14.87 -0.34 0.83
N THR A 28 15.73 0.65 0.61
CA THR A 28 15.83 1.41 -0.65
C THR A 28 17.17 1.09 -1.31
N ILE A 29 17.15 0.69 -2.58
CA ILE A 29 18.33 0.23 -3.32
C ILE A 29 18.68 1.21 -4.44
N HIS A 30 19.89 1.75 -4.36
CA HIS A 30 20.51 2.55 -5.41
C HIS A 30 21.89 1.98 -5.74
N GLU A 31 22.07 1.43 -6.95
CA GLU A 31 23.36 0.89 -7.40
C GLU A 31 23.77 1.47 -8.75
N GLY A 32 24.92 2.13 -8.77
CA GLY A 32 25.39 2.85 -9.95
C GLY A 32 24.40 3.93 -10.38
N ARG A 33 24.21 4.08 -11.69
CA ARG A 33 23.31 5.09 -12.28
C ARG A 33 21.94 4.55 -12.68
N ASP A 34 21.77 3.24 -12.62
CA ASP A 34 20.71 2.55 -13.36
C ASP A 34 19.83 1.67 -12.46
N THR A 35 20.28 1.29 -11.26
CA THR A 35 19.49 0.46 -10.35
C THR A 35 18.79 1.36 -9.32
N HIS A 36 17.46 1.37 -9.33
CA HIS A 36 16.63 2.18 -8.43
C HIS A 36 15.37 1.41 -8.05
N THR A 37 15.51 0.52 -7.07
CA THR A 37 14.45 -0.42 -6.64
C THR A 37 14.44 -0.55 -5.12
N GLY A 38 13.68 -1.48 -4.56
CA GLY A 38 13.69 -1.75 -3.13
C GLY A 38 12.52 -2.59 -2.67
N VAL A 39 12.40 -2.69 -1.34
CA VAL A 39 11.41 -3.52 -0.66
C VAL A 39 10.74 -2.69 0.43
N THR A 40 9.42 -2.63 0.44
CA THR A 40 8.63 -2.15 1.58
C THR A 40 8.01 -3.36 2.26
N VAL A 41 8.16 -3.54 3.57
CA VAL A 41 7.54 -4.62 4.34
C VAL A 41 6.53 -4.04 5.33
N ILE A 42 5.34 -4.63 5.33
CA ILE A 42 4.27 -4.37 6.28
C ILE A 42 4.13 -5.60 7.18
N LEU A 43 4.19 -5.36 8.48
CA LEU A 43 3.93 -6.39 9.50
C LEU A 43 2.67 -5.98 10.27
N PRO A 44 1.54 -6.69 10.10
CA PRO A 44 0.30 -6.34 10.80
C PRO A 44 0.38 -6.60 12.32
N ARG A 45 1.37 -7.37 12.77
CA ARG A 45 1.59 -7.78 14.17
C ARG A 45 3.06 -7.67 14.55
N GLY A 46 3.34 -7.65 15.86
CA GLY A 46 4.71 -7.67 16.40
C GLY A 46 5.42 -9.01 16.21
N PRO A 47 6.72 -9.09 16.52
CA PRO A 47 7.55 -10.27 16.23
C PRO A 47 7.07 -11.54 16.94
N ASP A 48 6.55 -11.41 18.16
CA ASP A 48 6.03 -12.55 18.94
C ASP A 48 4.65 -13.02 18.46
N GLU A 49 3.94 -12.17 17.74
CA GLU A 49 2.55 -12.39 17.33
C GLU A 49 2.41 -12.74 15.85
N ILE A 50 3.38 -12.37 15.02
CA ILE A 50 3.28 -12.42 13.56
C ILE A 50 3.15 -13.83 12.98
N ARG A 51 3.63 -14.85 13.70
CA ARG A 51 3.47 -16.27 13.33
C ARG A 51 2.20 -16.90 13.89
N GLN A 52 1.73 -16.43 15.05
CA GLN A 52 0.72 -17.12 15.85
C GLN A 52 -0.67 -16.47 15.74
N LYS A 53 -0.74 -15.18 15.39
CA LYS A 53 -1.97 -14.39 15.39
C LYS A 53 -2.33 -13.95 13.97
N PRO A 54 -3.12 -14.76 13.24
CA PRO A 54 -3.58 -14.38 11.92
C PRO A 54 -4.42 -13.10 11.93
N CYS A 55 -4.55 -12.52 10.75
CA CYS A 55 -5.44 -11.38 10.51
C CYS A 55 -6.51 -11.80 9.50
N TYR A 56 -7.75 -11.38 9.73
CA TYR A 56 -8.73 -11.40 8.66
C TYR A 56 -8.28 -10.47 7.54
N ALA A 57 -8.49 -10.88 6.30
CA ALA A 57 -8.06 -10.18 5.12
C ALA A 57 -9.04 -10.36 3.96
N ALA A 58 -8.99 -9.44 3.00
CA ALA A 58 -9.69 -9.56 1.73
C ALA A 58 -8.97 -8.78 0.65
N ILE A 59 -9.18 -9.19 -0.60
CA ILE A 59 -8.62 -8.53 -1.78
C ILE A 59 -9.74 -7.89 -2.61
N HIS A 60 -9.45 -6.73 -3.18
CA HIS A 60 -10.21 -6.16 -4.28
C HIS A 60 -9.27 -5.89 -5.45
N LYS A 61 -9.68 -6.29 -6.65
CA LYS A 61 -8.98 -5.98 -7.89
C LYS A 61 -9.86 -5.04 -8.71
N LEU A 62 -9.37 -3.82 -8.93
CA LEU A 62 -9.99 -2.90 -9.88
C LEU A 62 -9.59 -3.31 -11.31
N ASN A 63 -8.29 -3.57 -11.52
CA ASN A 63 -7.77 -4.19 -12.74
C ASN A 63 -6.63 -5.16 -12.39
N GLY A 64 -6.71 -6.41 -12.87
CA GLY A 64 -5.86 -7.50 -12.42
C GLY A 64 -4.55 -7.69 -13.19
N MET A 65 -4.03 -6.67 -13.87
CA MET A 65 -2.78 -6.76 -14.64
C MET A 65 -1.56 -6.57 -13.73
N GLY A 66 -1.40 -7.46 -12.75
CA GLY A 66 -0.29 -7.46 -11.80
C GLY A 66 -0.30 -8.73 -10.96
N GLU A 67 0.67 -8.87 -10.06
CA GLU A 67 0.81 -10.04 -9.20
C GLU A 67 0.62 -9.73 -7.71
N MET A 68 -0.02 -10.66 -7.00
CA MET A 68 -0.14 -10.68 -5.54
C MET A 68 -0.21 -12.14 -5.06
N THR A 69 0.90 -12.66 -4.56
CA THR A 69 0.95 -14.02 -3.98
C THR A 69 0.04 -14.12 -2.75
N GLY A 70 -0.36 -15.34 -2.39
CA GLY A 70 -1.27 -15.55 -1.25
C GLY A 70 -2.73 -15.15 -1.51
N ALA A 71 -3.05 -14.57 -2.67
CA ALA A 71 -4.41 -14.13 -2.99
C ALA A 71 -5.46 -15.27 -2.94
N HIS A 72 -5.09 -16.47 -3.36
CA HIS A 72 -5.97 -17.63 -3.30
C HIS A 72 -6.33 -18.02 -1.86
N GLN A 73 -5.35 -18.03 -0.96
CA GLN A 73 -5.61 -18.31 0.47
C GLN A 73 -6.54 -17.25 1.06
N ILE A 74 -6.30 -15.97 0.73
CA ILE A 74 -7.13 -14.87 1.24
C ILE A 74 -8.56 -14.94 0.70
N GLU A 75 -8.77 -15.24 -0.58
CA GLU A 75 -10.13 -15.38 -1.13
C GLU A 75 -10.85 -16.63 -0.59
N GLU A 76 -10.13 -17.70 -0.27
CA GLU A 76 -10.72 -18.95 0.25
C GLU A 76 -11.03 -18.88 1.75
N PHE A 77 -10.04 -18.53 2.58
CA PHE A 77 -10.15 -18.54 4.04
C PHE A 77 -10.48 -17.18 4.64
N GLY A 78 -10.30 -16.10 3.88
CA GLY A 78 -10.51 -14.74 4.40
C GLY A 78 -9.50 -14.33 5.46
N SER A 79 -8.38 -15.03 5.58
CA SER A 79 -7.34 -14.78 6.58
C SER A 79 -5.97 -15.17 6.02
N PHE A 80 -4.91 -14.64 6.65
CA PHE A 80 -3.57 -15.15 6.45
C PHE A 80 -2.77 -15.11 7.75
N ASN A 81 -1.88 -16.08 7.91
CA ASN A 81 -1.18 -16.37 9.18
C ASN A 81 0.30 -15.94 9.13
N THR A 82 0.71 -15.33 8.02
CA THR A 82 2.10 -15.03 7.70
C THR A 82 2.23 -13.62 7.14
N VAL A 83 3.01 -12.75 7.81
CA VAL A 83 3.66 -11.54 7.26
C VAL A 83 3.01 -10.99 5.97
N GLY A 84 2.10 -10.03 6.13
CA GLY A 84 1.27 -9.51 5.05
C GLY A 84 1.79 -8.21 4.46
N SER A 85 2.21 -8.30 3.20
CA SER A 85 2.59 -7.24 2.26
C SER A 85 4.04 -6.78 2.38
N SER A 86 4.92 -7.50 1.67
CA SER A 86 6.00 -6.78 1.01
C SER A 86 5.43 -6.09 -0.23
N SER A 87 5.29 -4.76 -0.20
CA SER A 87 5.07 -3.98 -1.42
C SER A 87 6.43 -3.87 -2.12
N LEU A 88 6.56 -4.60 -3.23
CA LEU A 88 7.80 -4.68 -4.00
C LEU A 88 7.74 -3.83 -5.25
N SER A 89 8.89 -3.24 -5.54
CA SER A 89 9.24 -2.74 -6.86
C SER A 89 9.54 -3.93 -7.78
N LEU A 90 8.82 -4.12 -8.89
CA LEU A 90 9.16 -5.11 -9.94
C LEU A 90 8.89 -4.62 -11.36
N SER A 91 9.94 -4.18 -12.03
CA SER A 91 10.61 -4.94 -13.08
C SER A 91 9.79 -5.87 -14.01
N LEU A 92 9.77 -5.52 -15.31
CA LEU A 92 9.03 -6.18 -16.41
C LEU A 92 9.62 -7.56 -16.80
N CYS A 93 10.45 -8.16 -15.95
CA CYS A 93 10.85 -9.55 -15.96
C CYS A 93 10.09 -10.29 -14.84
N LYS A 94 8.77 -10.32 -15.04
CA LYS A 94 7.61 -10.79 -14.25
C LYS A 94 7.78 -11.81 -13.09
N ASP A 95 8.88 -12.54 -12.96
CA ASP A 95 8.97 -13.73 -12.08
C ASP A 95 10.17 -13.77 -11.11
N PHE A 96 11.20 -12.91 -11.25
CA PHE A 96 12.45 -13.11 -10.50
C PHE A 96 12.48 -12.49 -9.10
N GLU A 97 12.08 -11.23 -8.92
CA GLU A 97 12.20 -10.57 -7.60
C GLU A 97 11.04 -10.90 -6.65
N ILE A 98 9.81 -11.16 -7.15
CA ILE A 98 8.70 -11.70 -6.34
C ILE A 98 9.16 -13.00 -5.70
N ARG A 99 9.73 -13.90 -6.51
CA ARG A 99 10.25 -15.17 -6.05
C ARG A 99 11.35 -14.99 -5.00
N LYS A 100 12.34 -14.12 -5.24
CA LYS A 100 13.42 -13.86 -4.28
C LYS A 100 12.88 -13.38 -2.92
N VAL A 101 11.88 -12.52 -2.94
CA VAL A 101 11.29 -11.96 -1.72
C VAL A 101 10.39 -12.97 -1.03
N TYR A 102 9.58 -13.69 -1.80
CA TYR A 102 8.76 -14.80 -1.31
C TYR A 102 9.62 -15.87 -0.61
N ASP A 103 10.72 -16.28 -1.24
CA ASP A 103 11.70 -17.23 -0.68
C ASP A 103 12.42 -16.65 0.55
N ALA A 104 12.73 -15.35 0.55
CA ALA A 104 13.33 -14.67 1.69
C ALA A 104 12.37 -14.57 2.89
N ILE A 105 11.08 -14.32 2.66
CA ILE A 105 10.06 -14.31 3.72
C ILE A 105 9.94 -15.69 4.34
N TYR A 106 9.85 -16.77 3.54
CA TYR A 106 9.86 -18.13 4.08
C TYR A 106 11.13 -18.43 4.87
N SER A 107 12.29 -18.06 4.32
CA SER A 107 13.56 -18.23 5.04
C SER A 107 13.54 -17.53 6.40
N TRP A 108 13.06 -16.29 6.44
CA TRP A 108 12.97 -15.50 7.66
C TRP A 108 12.01 -16.15 8.67
N LEU A 109 10.88 -16.67 8.22
CA LEU A 109 9.92 -17.38 9.06
C LEU A 109 10.52 -18.66 9.67
N PHE A 110 11.25 -19.44 8.88
CA PHE A 110 11.93 -20.63 9.39
C PHE A 110 13.05 -20.27 10.37
N ASP A 111 13.78 -19.18 10.13
CA ASP A 111 14.78 -18.69 11.07
C ASP A 111 14.13 -18.24 12.39
N LEU A 112 12.99 -17.55 12.33
CA LEU A 112 12.21 -17.15 13.51
C LEU A 112 11.66 -18.37 14.28
N ALA A 113 11.13 -19.38 13.59
CA ALA A 113 10.65 -20.61 14.21
C ALA A 113 11.77 -21.33 14.99
N LYS A 114 12.97 -21.41 14.40
CA LYS A 114 14.16 -21.98 15.07
C LYS A 114 14.56 -21.16 16.30
N GLN A 115 14.52 -19.83 16.23
CA GLN A 115 14.82 -18.95 17.36
C GLN A 115 13.82 -19.14 18.51
N ASN A 116 12.54 -19.29 18.17
CA ASN A 116 11.45 -19.57 19.09
C ASN A 116 11.46 -21.02 19.63
N LYS A 117 12.33 -21.89 19.09
CA LYS A 117 12.40 -23.33 19.40
C LYS A 117 11.07 -24.05 19.13
N GLU A 118 10.36 -23.62 18.09
CA GLU A 118 9.12 -24.27 17.65
C GLU A 118 9.42 -25.71 17.20
N SER A 119 8.52 -26.64 17.51
CA SER A 119 8.55 -28.00 16.95
C SER A 119 8.34 -27.95 15.44
N PHE A 120 8.60 -29.07 14.76
CA PHE A 120 8.30 -29.19 13.33
C PHE A 120 6.80 -28.95 13.09
N GLU A 121 5.94 -29.59 13.88
CA GLU A 121 4.48 -29.46 13.79
C GLU A 121 4.02 -28.02 14.06
N GLU A 122 4.56 -27.34 15.08
CA GLU A 122 4.26 -25.94 15.37
C GLU A 122 4.70 -25.02 14.22
N THR A 123 5.88 -25.28 13.65
CA THR A 123 6.42 -24.48 12.54
C THR A 123 5.48 -24.49 11.34
N PHE A 124 5.00 -25.67 10.93
CA PHE A 124 4.12 -25.83 9.77
C PHE A 124 2.67 -25.43 10.06
N ARG A 125 2.21 -25.59 11.31
CA ARG A 125 0.89 -25.10 11.75
C ARG A 125 0.80 -23.58 11.64
N ASN A 126 1.85 -22.89 12.05
CA ASN A 126 1.94 -21.43 12.05
C ASN A 126 2.40 -20.86 10.70
N MET A 127 2.49 -21.68 9.65
CA MET A 127 2.97 -21.27 8.33
C MET A 127 1.80 -21.12 7.35
N GLY A 128 1.48 -19.89 6.99
CA GLY A 128 0.64 -19.54 5.84
C GLY A 128 1.46 -19.12 4.61
N ILE A 129 0.77 -18.87 3.50
CA ILE A 129 1.36 -18.42 2.23
C ILE A 129 1.73 -16.93 2.32
N PRO A 130 3.00 -16.54 2.08
CA PRO A 130 3.40 -15.15 2.05
C PRO A 130 2.64 -14.32 1.01
N VAL A 131 2.35 -13.07 1.36
CA VAL A 131 1.68 -12.09 0.48
C VAL A 131 2.69 -11.08 -0.03
N VAL A 132 3.02 -11.22 -1.32
CA VAL A 132 4.00 -10.41 -2.04
C VAL A 132 3.31 -9.80 -3.25
N ALA A 133 3.32 -8.47 -3.36
CA ALA A 133 2.64 -7.74 -4.42
C ALA A 133 3.56 -6.73 -5.09
N GLU A 134 3.19 -6.27 -6.30
CA GLU A 134 4.12 -5.50 -7.12
C GLU A 134 3.56 -4.32 -7.92
N THR A 135 4.47 -3.42 -8.29
CA THR A 135 4.30 -2.51 -9.43
C THR A 135 5.59 -2.36 -10.23
N LEU A 136 5.48 -1.91 -11.47
CA LEU A 136 6.58 -1.87 -12.45
C LEU A 136 7.46 -0.61 -12.51
N ASP A 137 8.73 -0.73 -12.16
CA ASP A 137 9.73 0.38 -12.13
C ASP A 137 10.62 0.52 -13.38
N CYS A 138 10.29 -0.14 -14.50
CA CYS A 138 11.22 -0.35 -15.61
C CYS A 138 11.74 0.88 -16.36
N ILE A 139 11.17 2.05 -16.09
CA ILE A 139 11.60 3.31 -16.71
C ILE A 139 12.78 3.90 -15.96
N LEU A 140 12.85 3.71 -14.64
CA LEU A 140 13.89 4.29 -13.79
C LEU A 140 14.85 3.23 -13.22
N ASN A 141 14.47 1.96 -13.26
CA ASN A 141 15.29 0.85 -12.78
C ASN A 141 15.72 -0.07 -13.93
N ASP A 142 16.97 -0.52 -13.93
CA ASP A 142 17.44 -1.63 -14.76
C ASP A 142 16.94 -2.96 -14.19
N VAL A 143 15.73 -3.27 -14.63
CA VAL A 143 14.95 -4.48 -14.36
C VAL A 143 15.72 -5.78 -14.58
N THR A 144 16.70 -5.76 -15.49
CA THR A 144 17.46 -6.95 -15.86
C THR A 144 18.50 -7.34 -14.81
N LYS A 145 18.89 -6.41 -13.93
CA LYS A 145 19.86 -6.67 -12.86
C LYS A 145 19.30 -7.48 -11.71
N SER A 146 17.98 -7.42 -11.48
CA SER A 146 17.31 -8.11 -10.37
C SER A 146 18.03 -7.87 -9.03
N ALA A 147 18.22 -6.61 -8.66
CA ALA A 147 19.07 -6.20 -7.53
C ALA A 147 18.50 -6.53 -6.14
N VAL A 148 17.21 -6.84 -6.03
CA VAL A 148 16.64 -7.29 -4.75
C VAL A 148 17.24 -8.65 -4.38
N GLU A 149 17.64 -8.79 -3.12
CA GLU A 149 18.30 -9.98 -2.58
C GLU A 149 17.76 -10.29 -1.19
N LYS A 150 18.01 -11.50 -0.68
CA LYS A 150 17.50 -11.96 0.62
C LYS A 150 17.82 -10.99 1.77
N HIS A 151 19.03 -10.44 1.81
CA HIS A 151 19.44 -9.54 2.88
C HIS A 151 18.66 -8.21 2.86
N HIS A 152 18.33 -7.67 1.69
CA HIS A 152 17.50 -6.48 1.55
C HIS A 152 16.10 -6.68 2.19
N VAL A 153 15.53 -7.88 2.06
CA VAL A 153 14.24 -8.24 2.69
C VAL A 153 14.38 -8.35 4.20
N TYR A 154 15.46 -8.99 4.68
CA TYR A 154 15.73 -9.10 6.11
C TYR A 154 15.96 -7.73 6.76
N GLU A 155 16.64 -6.81 6.08
CA GLU A 155 16.82 -5.43 6.51
C GLU A 155 15.48 -4.69 6.60
N ALA A 156 14.58 -4.86 5.62
CA ALA A 156 13.25 -4.24 5.64
C ALA A 156 12.40 -4.78 6.80
N ILE A 157 12.47 -6.10 7.06
CA ILE A 157 11.81 -6.73 8.21
C ILE A 157 12.41 -6.22 9.53
N ALA A 158 13.73 -6.17 9.65
CA ALA A 158 14.41 -5.66 10.85
C ALA A 158 14.06 -4.18 11.11
N SER A 159 13.98 -3.37 10.06
CA SER A 159 13.51 -1.98 10.12
C SER A 159 12.07 -1.89 10.65
N ALA A 160 11.15 -2.72 10.14
CA ALA A 160 9.76 -2.79 10.60
C ALA A 160 9.63 -3.22 12.08
N LEU A 161 10.57 -4.03 12.58
CA LEU A 161 10.57 -4.55 13.94
C LEU A 161 11.36 -3.69 14.94
N SER A 162 12.04 -2.64 14.47
CA SER A 162 12.88 -1.81 15.33
C SER A 162 12.06 -0.99 16.34
N ASN A 163 12.70 -0.66 17.46
CA ASN A 163 12.10 0.12 18.54
C ASN A 163 13.06 1.25 18.98
N PRO A 164 12.69 2.54 18.86
CA PRO A 164 11.43 3.04 18.30
C PRO A 164 11.31 2.76 16.80
N HIS A 165 10.09 2.48 16.35
CA HIS A 165 9.78 2.24 14.94
C HIS A 165 10.07 3.49 14.09
N PRO A 166 10.74 3.37 12.93
CA PRO A 166 11.07 4.51 12.08
C PRO A 166 9.83 5.14 11.46
N PRO A 167 9.82 6.44 11.13
CA PRO A 167 8.76 6.99 10.31
C PRO A 167 8.75 6.31 8.93
N VAL A 168 7.56 6.13 8.35
CA VAL A 168 7.42 5.66 6.97
C VAL A 168 7.98 6.72 6.03
N LEU A 169 8.96 6.35 5.20
CA LEU A 169 9.53 7.24 4.19
C LEU A 169 8.66 7.18 2.93
N GLU A 170 8.24 8.35 2.46
CA GLU A 170 7.35 8.51 1.32
C GLU A 170 8.11 9.01 0.08
N GLY A 171 7.56 8.80 -1.12
CA GLY A 171 8.20 9.09 -2.39
C GLY A 171 9.11 7.93 -2.81
N SER A 172 10.36 8.24 -3.16
CA SER A 172 11.31 7.31 -3.78
C SER A 172 11.98 6.34 -2.77
N HIS A 173 11.19 5.66 -1.94
CA HIS A 173 11.68 4.76 -0.90
C HIS A 173 11.00 3.39 -0.93
N GLY A 174 11.73 2.37 -0.47
CA GLY A 174 11.23 0.99 -0.40
C GLY A 174 10.90 0.43 -1.79
N GLY A 175 9.78 -0.28 -1.91
CA GLY A 175 9.26 -0.71 -3.20
C GLY A 175 8.83 0.45 -4.13
N GLY A 176 8.69 1.68 -3.61
CA GLY A 176 8.34 2.87 -4.39
C GLY A 176 9.51 3.53 -5.13
N THR A 177 10.73 3.04 -4.96
CA THR A 177 11.97 3.73 -5.36
C THR A 177 12.00 4.16 -6.82
N GLY A 178 11.76 3.24 -7.76
CA GLY A 178 11.77 3.50 -9.20
C GLY A 178 10.42 3.87 -9.81
N MET A 179 9.39 4.13 -8.99
CA MET A 179 8.01 4.30 -9.47
C MET A 179 7.69 5.70 -9.99
N ARG A 180 6.70 5.75 -10.88
CA ARG A 180 6.17 6.97 -11.51
C ARG A 180 4.65 7.03 -11.41
N CYS A 181 4.10 8.17 -11.03
CA CYS A 181 2.65 8.33 -10.89
C CYS A 181 2.20 9.61 -11.61
N HIS A 182 1.14 9.51 -12.43
CA HIS A 182 0.63 10.61 -13.25
C HIS A 182 1.72 11.31 -14.09
N GLY A 183 2.65 10.53 -14.65
CA GLY A 183 3.76 11.05 -15.44
C GLY A 183 4.91 11.70 -14.65
N TYR A 184 4.70 12.00 -13.38
CA TYR A 184 5.71 12.49 -12.42
C TYR A 184 6.39 11.33 -11.68
N LYS A 185 7.41 11.63 -10.88
CA LYS A 185 7.95 10.69 -9.92
C LYS A 185 6.88 10.35 -8.87
N GLY A 186 6.69 9.06 -8.61
CA GLY A 186 5.78 8.53 -7.60
C GLY A 186 6.53 7.69 -6.56
N GLY A 187 5.88 6.66 -6.04
CA GLY A 187 6.48 5.73 -5.08
C GLY A 187 5.61 5.44 -3.88
N THR A 188 6.23 5.33 -2.70
CA THR A 188 5.54 4.96 -1.46
C THR A 188 4.77 6.17 -0.93
N GLY A 189 3.54 5.98 -0.49
CA GLY A 189 2.78 7.00 0.22
C GLY A 189 1.95 6.39 1.33
N THR A 190 1.67 7.15 2.38
CA THR A 190 0.84 6.66 3.47
C THR A 190 -0.06 7.76 4.04
N SER A 191 -1.20 7.33 4.57
CA SER A 191 -2.07 8.17 5.37
C SER A 191 -2.93 7.29 6.29
N SER A 192 -3.66 7.90 7.20
CA SER A 192 -4.54 7.19 8.14
C SER A 192 -5.61 8.10 8.68
N ARG A 193 -6.65 7.47 9.24
CA ARG A 193 -7.88 8.07 9.70
C ARG A 193 -8.33 7.39 11.01
N ILE A 194 -8.54 8.17 12.07
CA ILE A 194 -9.12 7.70 13.34
C ILE A 194 -10.64 7.83 13.27
N VAL A 195 -11.34 6.71 13.35
CA VAL A 195 -12.81 6.61 13.33
C VAL A 195 -13.33 6.46 14.76
N PRO A 196 -14.32 7.27 15.19
CA PRO A 196 -14.88 7.16 16.53
C PRO A 196 -15.67 5.86 16.72
N GLY A 197 -15.53 5.26 17.90
CA GLY A 197 -16.33 4.14 18.39
C GLY A 197 -17.57 4.61 19.15
N ARG A 198 -18.15 3.72 19.98
CA ARG A 198 -19.40 4.02 20.69
C ARG A 198 -19.19 5.01 21.84
N SER A 199 -18.07 4.88 22.55
CA SER A 199 -17.67 5.81 23.62
C SER A 199 -16.61 6.78 23.12
N GLU A 200 -16.47 7.92 23.78
CA GLU A 200 -15.43 8.92 23.45
C GLU A 200 -14.00 8.36 23.51
N GLU A 201 -13.77 7.34 24.34
CA GLU A 201 -12.48 6.66 24.48
C GLU A 201 -12.27 5.50 23.50
N GLU A 202 -13.33 5.02 22.84
CA GLU A 202 -13.22 3.94 21.86
C GLU A 202 -12.97 4.55 20.50
N THR A 203 -11.86 4.19 19.87
CA THR A 203 -11.53 4.63 18.52
C THR A 203 -10.97 3.47 17.72
N PHE A 204 -11.25 3.49 16.42
CA PHE A 204 -10.61 2.62 15.45
C PHE A 204 -9.70 3.45 14.56
N THR A 205 -8.71 2.81 13.96
CA THR A 205 -7.81 3.40 12.98
C THR A 205 -7.99 2.70 11.66
N VAL A 206 -8.03 3.45 10.57
CA VAL A 206 -7.87 2.95 9.20
C VAL A 206 -6.61 3.59 8.65
N GLY A 207 -5.58 2.80 8.41
CA GLY A 207 -4.37 3.24 7.75
C GLY A 207 -4.23 2.67 6.36
N VAL A 208 -3.59 3.45 5.50
CA VAL A 208 -3.35 3.10 4.11
C VAL A 208 -1.88 3.31 3.78
N LEU A 209 -1.28 2.32 3.14
CA LEU A 209 -0.02 2.44 2.42
C LEU A 209 -0.27 2.17 0.94
N VAL A 210 0.31 3.00 0.08
CA VAL A 210 0.27 2.81 -1.36
C VAL A 210 1.67 2.70 -1.93
N GLN A 211 1.80 1.91 -2.98
CA GLN A 211 2.90 1.98 -3.92
C GLN A 211 2.36 2.52 -5.25
N ALA A 212 2.44 3.84 -5.41
CA ALA A 212 1.82 4.56 -6.52
C ALA A 212 2.76 4.58 -7.75
N ASN A 213 2.39 3.81 -8.77
CA ASN A 213 3.08 3.73 -10.04
C ASN A 213 2.13 3.87 -11.24
N TYR A 214 1.00 4.57 -11.10
CA TYR A 214 -0.10 4.52 -12.08
C TYR A 214 -0.48 5.90 -12.62
N GLY A 215 -1.35 5.89 -13.63
CA GLY A 215 -2.11 7.07 -14.05
C GLY A 215 -1.39 7.95 -15.08
N TRP A 216 -2.18 8.61 -15.93
CA TRP A 216 -1.65 9.57 -16.90
C TRP A 216 -1.63 10.98 -16.33
N GLN A 217 -0.68 11.78 -16.79
CA GLN A 217 -0.49 13.16 -16.31
C GLN A 217 -1.76 13.99 -16.41
N LYS A 218 -2.52 13.90 -17.51
CA LYS A 218 -3.75 14.68 -17.73
C LYS A 218 -4.91 14.29 -16.81
N ASP A 219 -4.83 13.12 -16.19
CA ASP A 219 -5.87 12.60 -15.30
C ASP A 219 -5.65 13.07 -13.85
N LEU A 220 -4.47 13.63 -13.53
CA LEU A 220 -4.16 14.08 -12.18
C LEU A 220 -5.13 15.17 -11.71
N GLN A 221 -5.81 14.87 -10.61
CA GLN A 221 -6.64 15.78 -9.85
C GLN A 221 -6.12 15.89 -8.42
N ILE A 222 -6.24 17.08 -7.82
CA ILE A 222 -5.91 17.34 -6.42
C ILE A 222 -7.01 18.25 -5.87
N GLY A 223 -7.79 17.77 -4.89
CA GLY A 223 -8.92 18.52 -4.35
C GLY A 223 -9.93 18.97 -5.41
N GLY A 224 -10.21 18.11 -6.41
CA GLY A 224 -11.07 18.42 -7.54
C GLY A 224 -10.49 19.38 -8.58
N VAL A 225 -9.30 19.96 -8.35
CA VAL A 225 -8.60 20.80 -9.33
C VAL A 225 -7.97 19.91 -10.40
N PRO A 226 -8.21 20.15 -11.72
CA PRO A 226 -7.65 19.35 -12.81
C PRO A 226 -6.17 19.70 -13.08
N VAL A 227 -5.33 19.58 -12.05
CA VAL A 227 -3.91 19.94 -12.03
C VAL A 227 -3.17 19.38 -13.23
N GLY A 228 -3.40 18.11 -13.54
CA GLY A 228 -2.80 17.41 -14.67
C GLY A 228 -3.04 18.09 -16.02
N ARG A 229 -4.30 18.48 -16.28
CA ARG A 229 -4.67 19.17 -17.53
C ARG A 229 -3.99 20.53 -17.61
N ILE A 230 -4.01 21.29 -16.52
CA ILE A 230 -3.43 22.65 -16.46
C ILE A 230 -1.90 22.61 -16.67
N LEU A 231 -1.21 21.66 -16.05
CA LEU A 231 0.26 21.53 -16.17
C LEU A 231 0.68 20.98 -17.55
N SER A 232 -0.11 20.10 -18.15
CA SER A 232 0.20 19.48 -19.46
C SER A 232 0.09 20.43 -20.66
N GLN A 233 -0.58 21.59 -20.53
CA GLN A 233 -0.76 22.55 -21.62
C GLN A 233 0.55 23.21 -22.10
N LYS A 234 1.66 23.04 -21.37
CA LYS A 234 2.92 23.74 -21.64
C LYS A 234 4.03 22.89 -22.27
N LEU A 235 3.89 21.56 -22.41
CA LEU A 235 4.96 20.69 -22.92
C LEU A 235 4.42 19.58 -23.84
N PRO A 236 4.94 19.43 -25.08
CA PRO A 236 4.64 18.26 -25.90
C PRO A 236 5.29 17.01 -25.28
N THR A 237 4.47 16.08 -24.78
CA THR A 237 4.96 14.78 -24.30
C THR A 237 5.17 13.83 -25.47
N LYS A 238 6.37 13.27 -25.63
CA LYS A 238 6.58 12.14 -26.54
C LYS A 238 5.74 10.94 -26.06
N PRO A 239 5.04 10.23 -26.95
CA PRO A 239 4.27 9.05 -26.56
C PRO A 239 5.23 7.96 -26.05
N VAL A 240 5.05 7.55 -24.80
CA VAL A 240 5.60 6.29 -24.29
C VAL A 240 4.74 5.16 -24.86
N SER A 241 5.34 3.99 -25.12
CA SER A 241 4.57 2.82 -25.58
C SER A 241 3.41 2.52 -24.62
N SER A 242 2.28 2.02 -25.16
CA SER A 242 1.02 1.88 -24.40
C SER A 242 1.14 1.00 -23.15
N LYS A 243 2.04 0.01 -23.14
CA LYS A 243 2.25 -0.89 -21.99
C LYS A 243 3.07 -0.25 -20.88
N MET A 244 4.20 0.38 -21.22
CA MET A 244 5.11 0.98 -20.23
C MET A 244 4.56 2.27 -19.63
N GLY A 245 3.58 2.91 -20.28
CA GLY A 245 3.01 4.18 -19.85
C GLY A 245 1.78 4.08 -18.94
N GLU A 246 1.21 2.91 -18.71
CA GLU A 246 -0.03 2.76 -17.92
C GLU A 246 0.21 2.49 -16.43
N GLY A 247 1.34 1.87 -16.07
CA GLY A 247 1.78 1.80 -14.67
C GLY A 247 0.94 0.85 -13.80
N SER A 248 1.08 0.80 -12.47
CA SER A 248 0.27 -0.05 -11.55
C SER A 248 0.13 0.61 -10.17
N ILE A 249 -0.79 0.16 -9.32
CA ILE A 249 -0.86 0.57 -7.91
C ILE A 249 -1.27 -0.58 -6.99
N ILE A 250 -0.46 -0.77 -5.94
CA ILE A 250 -0.82 -1.60 -4.79
C ILE A 250 -1.30 -0.71 -3.66
N ILE A 251 -2.45 -1.04 -3.07
CA ILE A 251 -3.02 -0.33 -1.92
C ILE A 251 -3.23 -1.33 -0.79
N VAL A 252 -2.64 -1.05 0.38
CA VAL A 252 -2.79 -1.86 1.59
C VAL A 252 -3.54 -1.05 2.63
N ILE A 253 -4.68 -1.55 3.06
CA ILE A 253 -5.53 -0.96 4.09
C ILE A 253 -5.42 -1.82 5.36
N ILE A 254 -5.13 -1.19 6.49
CA ILE A 254 -5.01 -1.84 7.79
C ILE A 254 -5.97 -1.17 8.75
N THR A 255 -6.75 -1.95 9.48
CA THR A 255 -7.61 -1.41 10.54
C THR A 255 -7.61 -2.28 11.78
N ASP A 256 -7.78 -1.66 12.94
CA ASP A 256 -8.04 -2.33 14.22
C ASP A 256 -9.54 -2.56 14.50
N ALA A 257 -10.43 -2.14 13.59
CA ALA A 257 -11.85 -2.46 13.67
C ALA A 257 -12.08 -3.96 13.44
N PRO A 258 -12.90 -4.65 14.26
CA PRO A 258 -13.17 -6.07 14.10
C PRO A 258 -14.05 -6.31 12.86
N LEU A 259 -13.40 -6.57 11.72
CA LEU A 259 -14.05 -6.85 10.45
C LEU A 259 -13.89 -8.32 10.03
N LEU A 260 -14.99 -8.89 9.57
CA LEU A 260 -14.99 -10.19 8.89
C LEU A 260 -14.55 -10.05 7.42
N PRO A 261 -14.12 -11.14 6.76
CA PRO A 261 -13.55 -11.09 5.41
C PRO A 261 -14.44 -10.40 4.38
N HIS A 262 -15.74 -10.68 4.40
CA HIS A 262 -16.70 -10.05 3.48
C HIS A 262 -16.87 -8.54 3.73
N GLN A 263 -16.67 -8.06 4.97
CA GLN A 263 -16.67 -6.63 5.30
C GLN A 263 -15.36 -5.96 4.84
N LEU A 264 -14.22 -6.62 5.05
CA LEU A 264 -12.93 -6.18 4.52
C LEU A 264 -12.94 -6.05 3.00
N LYS A 265 -13.60 -6.97 2.29
CA LYS A 265 -13.75 -6.87 0.82
C LYS A 265 -14.49 -5.60 0.41
N ARG A 266 -15.51 -5.18 1.18
CA ARG A 266 -16.22 -3.91 0.97
C ARG A 266 -15.34 -2.71 1.27
N VAL A 267 -14.50 -2.77 2.31
CA VAL A 267 -13.53 -1.71 2.63
C VAL A 267 -12.46 -1.59 1.54
N ALA A 268 -11.89 -2.70 1.08
CA ALA A 268 -10.92 -2.75 -0.02
C ALA A 268 -11.46 -2.08 -1.30
N GLN A 269 -12.74 -2.30 -1.62
CA GLN A 269 -13.41 -1.63 -2.75
C GLN A 269 -13.44 -0.10 -2.65
N ARG A 270 -13.38 0.48 -1.44
CA ARG A 270 -13.43 1.94 -1.25
C ARG A 270 -12.11 2.62 -1.57
N ALA A 271 -11.00 1.86 -1.63
CA ALA A 271 -9.75 2.35 -2.17
C ALA A 271 -9.92 2.85 -3.62
N THR A 272 -10.79 2.21 -4.41
CA THR A 272 -11.16 2.66 -5.77
C THR A 272 -11.68 4.10 -5.76
N LEU A 273 -12.46 4.48 -4.74
CA LEU A 273 -13.01 5.83 -4.64
C LEU A 273 -11.90 6.84 -4.34
N GLY A 274 -11.00 6.56 -3.40
CA GLY A 274 -9.83 7.39 -3.13
C GLY A 274 -8.89 7.53 -4.34
N LEU A 275 -8.65 6.44 -5.06
CA LEU A 275 -7.90 6.43 -6.31
C LEU A 275 -8.56 7.32 -7.36
N SER A 276 -9.89 7.24 -7.52
CA SER A 276 -10.63 8.05 -8.48
C SER A 276 -10.54 9.56 -8.19
N GLN A 277 -10.43 9.96 -6.92
CA GLN A 277 -10.24 11.38 -6.56
C GLN A 277 -8.92 11.96 -7.07
N VAL A 278 -7.89 11.12 -7.25
CA VAL A 278 -6.58 11.55 -7.77
C VAL A 278 -6.47 11.36 -9.28
N ALA A 279 -7.13 10.35 -9.84
CA ALA A 279 -7.05 10.00 -11.26
C ALA A 279 -8.27 10.41 -12.10
N GLY A 280 -9.13 11.28 -11.57
CA GLY A 280 -10.34 11.75 -12.22
C GLY A 280 -11.35 10.64 -12.48
N HIS A 281 -11.37 10.08 -13.70
CA HIS A 281 -12.33 9.03 -14.05
C HIS A 281 -11.97 7.66 -13.42
N GLY A 282 -10.75 7.47 -12.91
CA GLY A 282 -10.37 6.26 -12.17
C GLY A 282 -10.58 4.95 -12.94
N ALA A 283 -10.40 4.96 -14.26
CA ALA A 283 -10.95 3.93 -15.15
C ALA A 283 -10.28 2.54 -15.07
N GLY A 284 -9.16 2.38 -14.35
CA GLY A 284 -8.38 1.13 -14.32
C GLY A 284 -7.88 0.72 -15.71
N ARG A 285 -6.70 1.21 -16.12
CA ARG A 285 -6.22 1.05 -17.50
C ARG A 285 -5.75 -0.39 -17.76
N THR A 286 -5.84 -0.83 -19.02
CA THR A 286 -5.61 -2.23 -19.44
C THR A 286 -4.33 -2.85 -18.88
N TYR A 287 -3.21 -2.12 -18.93
CA TYR A 287 -1.91 -2.56 -18.45
C TYR A 287 -1.59 -2.07 -17.03
N SER A 288 -2.62 -1.77 -16.24
CA SER A 288 -2.46 -1.30 -14.86
C SER A 288 -2.88 -2.30 -13.80
N GLY A 289 -1.93 -2.82 -13.04
CA GLY A 289 -2.21 -3.70 -11.91
C GLY A 289 -2.73 -2.89 -10.73
N ASP A 290 -4.04 -2.79 -10.59
CA ASP A 290 -4.72 -2.03 -9.53
C ASP A 290 -5.31 -3.02 -8.52
N ILE A 291 -4.49 -3.44 -7.55
CA ILE A 291 -4.78 -4.53 -6.62
C ILE A 291 -4.70 -4.03 -5.18
N PHE A 292 -5.77 -4.25 -4.41
CA PHE A 292 -5.92 -3.72 -3.06
C PHE A 292 -6.08 -4.86 -2.05
N LEU A 293 -5.36 -4.77 -0.95
CA LEU A 293 -5.43 -5.67 0.20
C LEU A 293 -6.02 -4.89 1.37
N ALA A 294 -7.06 -5.40 2.02
CA ALA A 294 -7.52 -4.90 3.31
C ALA A 294 -7.35 -5.97 4.38
N LEU A 295 -6.83 -5.61 5.54
CA LEU A 295 -6.68 -6.50 6.69
C LEU A 295 -7.18 -5.85 7.98
N SER A 296 -7.66 -6.72 8.89
CA SER A 296 -8.12 -6.36 10.23
C SER A 296 -7.20 -6.96 11.28
N THR A 297 -6.74 -6.12 12.21
CA THR A 297 -6.04 -6.53 13.43
C THR A 297 -6.97 -6.58 14.65
N GLY A 298 -8.26 -6.23 14.47
CA GLY A 298 -9.23 -6.12 15.57
C GLY A 298 -9.57 -7.44 16.25
N ASP A 299 -9.70 -8.51 15.47
CA ASP A 299 -9.92 -9.88 15.96
C ASP A 299 -8.89 -10.84 15.35
N ILE A 300 -8.76 -12.02 15.98
CA ILE A 300 -7.83 -13.09 15.57
C ILE A 300 -8.68 -14.31 15.18
N PRO A 301 -8.59 -14.79 13.92
CA PRO A 301 -9.19 -16.07 13.52
C PRO A 301 -8.65 -17.23 14.38
N ASP A 302 -9.53 -18.05 14.97
CA ASP A 302 -9.17 -19.27 15.71
C ASP A 302 -9.48 -20.51 14.83
N ASP A 303 -8.67 -20.67 13.78
CA ASP A 303 -8.83 -21.75 12.80
C ASP A 303 -8.16 -23.08 13.26
N GLU A 304 -7.66 -23.13 14.50
CA GLU A 304 -7.00 -24.31 15.06
C GLU A 304 -8.02 -25.30 15.67
N LEU A 305 -8.02 -26.54 15.16
CA LEU A 305 -8.76 -27.64 15.79
C LEU A 305 -8.13 -28.04 17.13
N LYS A 306 -8.91 -27.96 18.21
CA LYS A 306 -8.44 -28.31 19.57
C LYS A 306 -8.53 -29.80 19.87
N THR A 307 -9.45 -30.51 19.21
CA THR A 307 -9.68 -31.95 19.43
C THR A 307 -8.76 -32.86 18.60
N GLY A 308 -7.95 -32.30 17.70
CA GLY A 308 -7.14 -33.07 16.74
C GLY A 308 -8.00 -33.74 15.66
N MET A 309 -7.41 -34.62 14.84
CA MET A 309 -8.14 -35.40 13.81
C MET A 309 -8.35 -36.86 14.22
N PRO A 310 -9.38 -37.19 15.03
CA PRO A 310 -9.69 -38.58 15.35
C PRO A 310 -10.49 -39.24 14.21
N GLY A 311 -9.80 -39.79 13.20
CA GLY A 311 -10.42 -40.59 12.14
C GLY A 311 -10.54 -39.88 10.79
N TYR A 312 -11.49 -40.32 9.94
CA TYR A 312 -11.62 -39.88 8.55
C TYR A 312 -12.12 -38.43 8.41
N LEU A 313 -12.97 -37.96 9.33
CA LEU A 313 -13.51 -36.60 9.34
C LEU A 313 -13.13 -35.89 10.65
N PRO A 314 -12.74 -34.60 10.61
CA PRO A 314 -12.50 -33.82 11.82
C PRO A 314 -13.81 -33.52 12.56
N THR A 315 -13.71 -33.28 13.87
CA THR A 315 -14.82 -32.73 14.65
C THR A 315 -15.12 -31.31 14.17
N VAL A 316 -16.40 -30.95 14.08
CA VAL A 316 -16.81 -29.57 13.83
C VAL A 316 -16.68 -28.77 15.13
N GLU A 317 -15.77 -27.79 15.14
CA GLU A 317 -15.58 -26.85 16.24
C GLU A 317 -15.99 -25.43 15.81
N THR A 318 -16.35 -24.59 16.78
CA THR A 318 -16.74 -23.20 16.54
C THR A 318 -16.02 -22.30 17.52
N PHE A 319 -15.68 -21.08 17.09
CA PHE A 319 -15.14 -20.04 17.95
C PHE A 319 -16.00 -18.76 17.87
N PRO A 320 -16.09 -17.98 18.97
CA PRO A 320 -16.77 -16.69 18.93
C PRO A 320 -15.91 -15.65 18.20
N THR A 321 -16.56 -14.79 17.40
CA THR A 321 -15.91 -13.67 16.69
C THR A 321 -16.73 -12.39 16.86
N ARG A 322 -16.06 -11.24 16.96
CA ARG A 322 -16.68 -9.92 16.93
C ARG A 322 -16.75 -9.44 15.49
N SER A 323 -17.77 -8.64 15.22
CA SER A 323 -17.93 -7.97 13.93
C SER A 323 -18.64 -6.65 14.17
N ILE A 324 -18.23 -5.61 13.45
CA ILE A 324 -18.96 -4.35 13.47
C ILE A 324 -20.37 -4.50 12.87
N LYS A 325 -21.28 -3.60 13.26
CA LYS A 325 -22.60 -3.50 12.65
C LYS A 325 -22.51 -2.88 11.25
N ASN A 326 -23.37 -3.33 10.34
CA ASN A 326 -23.39 -2.78 8.98
C ASN A 326 -23.79 -1.31 8.91
N GLU A 327 -24.57 -0.79 9.86
CA GLU A 327 -24.99 0.63 9.87
C GLU A 327 -23.84 1.60 10.15
N CYS A 328 -22.74 1.14 10.78
CA CYS A 328 -21.60 2.01 11.09
C CYS A 328 -20.37 1.82 10.19
N ILE A 329 -20.41 0.85 9.25
CA ILE A 329 -19.27 0.56 8.37
C ILE A 329 -18.96 1.71 7.39
N ASP A 330 -19.93 2.59 7.12
CA ASP A 330 -19.74 3.73 6.23
C ASP A 330 -18.61 4.66 6.72
N SER A 331 -18.43 4.79 8.03
CA SER A 331 -17.29 5.55 8.59
C SER A 331 -15.94 4.97 8.16
N LEU A 332 -15.82 3.64 8.11
CA LEU A 332 -14.62 2.95 7.61
C LEU A 332 -14.49 3.10 6.09
N PHE A 333 -15.60 3.21 5.36
CA PHE A 333 -15.57 3.47 3.92
C PHE A 333 -15.04 4.85 3.57
N TYR A 334 -15.53 5.89 4.26
CA TYR A 334 -14.99 7.25 4.13
C TYR A 334 -13.52 7.27 4.52
N ALA A 335 -13.17 6.69 5.68
CA ALA A 335 -11.80 6.63 6.16
C ALA A 335 -10.84 5.96 5.15
N ALA A 336 -11.23 4.82 4.56
CA ALA A 336 -10.44 4.11 3.56
C ALA A 336 -10.27 4.93 2.27
N ALA A 337 -11.32 5.58 1.79
CA ALA A 337 -11.26 6.41 0.59
C ALA A 337 -10.37 7.65 0.80
N GLU A 338 -10.59 8.40 1.89
CA GLU A 338 -9.82 9.61 2.21
C GLU A 338 -8.34 9.31 2.47
N ALA A 339 -8.04 8.25 3.23
CA ALA A 339 -6.67 7.84 3.50
C ALA A 339 -5.97 7.38 2.22
N THR A 340 -6.70 6.72 1.31
CA THR A 340 -6.16 6.31 0.01
C THR A 340 -5.80 7.50 -0.86
N GLU A 341 -6.72 8.47 -1.00
CA GLU A 341 -6.47 9.70 -1.74
C GLU A 341 -5.22 10.42 -1.19
N GLU A 342 -5.17 10.63 0.12
CA GLU A 342 -4.06 11.33 0.75
C GLU A 342 -2.74 10.57 0.60
N ALA A 343 -2.74 9.24 0.75
CA ALA A 343 -1.54 8.43 0.58
C ALA A 343 -0.96 8.57 -0.83
N ILE A 344 -1.80 8.54 -1.87
CA ILE A 344 -1.34 8.72 -3.26
C ILE A 344 -0.74 10.11 -3.45
N LEU A 345 -1.40 11.15 -2.93
CA LEU A 345 -0.90 12.52 -3.02
C LEU A 345 0.39 12.72 -2.23
N ASN A 346 0.53 12.11 -1.06
CA ASN A 346 1.77 12.15 -0.29
C ASN A 346 2.92 11.48 -1.05
N ALA A 347 2.67 10.38 -1.77
CA ALA A 347 3.70 9.75 -2.61
C ALA A 347 4.23 10.72 -3.68
N LEU A 348 3.35 11.47 -4.34
CA LEU A 348 3.71 12.47 -5.34
C LEU A 348 4.48 13.66 -4.73
N VAL A 349 4.01 14.19 -3.61
CA VAL A 349 4.61 15.36 -2.94
C VAL A 349 5.98 15.01 -2.36
N ALA A 350 6.12 13.85 -1.72
CA ALA A 350 7.40 13.42 -1.17
C ALA A 350 8.43 13.10 -2.27
N ALA A 351 7.98 12.76 -3.47
CA ALA A 351 8.82 12.53 -4.65
C ALA A 351 9.20 13.81 -5.44
N LYS A 352 9.06 15.00 -4.86
CA LYS A 352 9.25 16.31 -5.53
C LYS A 352 10.62 16.55 -6.18
N ASP A 353 11.67 15.86 -5.74
CA ASP A 353 13.02 16.05 -6.29
C ASP A 353 13.22 15.33 -7.64
N GLY A 354 12.27 14.46 -8.01
CA GLY A 354 12.37 13.61 -9.19
C GLY A 354 13.43 12.52 -9.04
N LEU A 355 13.67 11.78 -10.12
CA LEU A 355 14.74 10.78 -10.18
C LEU A 355 15.21 10.61 -11.62
N THR A 356 16.52 10.70 -11.84
CA THR A 356 17.16 10.22 -13.06
C THR A 356 17.62 8.80 -12.80
N GLY A 357 17.19 7.85 -13.62
CA GLY A 357 17.52 6.45 -13.48
C GLY A 357 17.98 5.83 -14.79
N PHE A 358 17.57 4.58 -15.01
CA PHE A 358 18.01 3.72 -16.10
C PHE A 358 18.16 4.42 -17.45
N MET A 359 19.33 4.28 -18.08
CA MET A 359 19.65 4.87 -19.39
C MET A 359 19.50 6.40 -19.44
N GLY A 360 19.57 7.08 -18.29
CA GLY A 360 19.39 8.53 -18.18
C GLY A 360 17.93 8.99 -18.29
N HIS A 361 16.95 8.08 -18.24
CA HIS A 361 15.54 8.44 -18.16
C HIS A 361 15.26 9.22 -16.88
N ARG A 362 14.56 10.35 -16.99
CA ARG A 362 14.20 11.19 -15.85
C ARG A 362 12.69 11.24 -15.66
N ALA A 363 12.27 10.99 -14.43
CA ALA A 363 10.94 11.34 -13.95
C ALA A 363 11.05 12.62 -13.13
N GLU A 364 10.40 13.69 -13.59
CA GLU A 364 10.33 14.94 -12.82
C GLU A 364 9.42 14.78 -11.61
N GLY A 365 9.76 15.43 -10.51
CA GLY A 365 8.86 15.54 -9.37
C GLY A 365 7.68 16.46 -9.66
N LEU A 366 6.63 16.37 -8.85
CA LEU A 366 5.48 17.27 -8.94
C LEU A 366 5.95 18.72 -8.69
N PRO A 367 5.59 19.72 -9.52
CA PRO A 367 6.02 21.10 -9.34
C PRO A 367 5.26 21.76 -8.17
N ILE A 368 5.75 21.54 -6.95
CA ILE A 368 5.07 21.86 -5.68
C ILE A 368 4.53 23.29 -5.64
N GLU A 369 5.38 24.29 -5.88
CA GLU A 369 4.97 25.70 -5.79
C GLU A 369 3.83 26.02 -6.76
N ARG A 370 3.91 25.47 -7.98
CA ARG A 370 2.87 25.67 -8.98
C ARG A 370 1.56 24.98 -8.58
N VAL A 371 1.64 23.80 -7.97
CA VAL A 371 0.46 23.09 -7.45
C VAL A 371 -0.17 23.89 -6.32
N LYS A 372 0.64 24.41 -5.39
CA LYS A 372 0.17 25.24 -4.28
C LYS A 372 -0.57 26.50 -4.79
N GLU A 373 0.03 27.22 -5.73
CA GLU A 373 -0.63 28.36 -6.40
C GLU A 373 -1.97 28.00 -7.03
N LEU A 374 -2.07 26.82 -7.67
CA LEU A 374 -3.30 26.36 -8.29
C LEU A 374 -4.37 26.05 -7.24
N LEU A 375 -4.00 25.36 -6.16
CA LEU A 375 -4.93 25.04 -5.07
C LEU A 375 -5.44 26.32 -4.39
N GLU A 376 -4.56 27.27 -4.08
CA GLU A 376 -4.94 28.57 -3.50
C GLU A 376 -5.88 29.35 -4.43
N ARG A 377 -5.57 29.42 -5.72
CA ARG A 377 -6.41 30.12 -6.71
C ARG A 377 -7.81 29.52 -6.80
N TYR A 378 -7.93 28.20 -6.81
CA TYR A 378 -9.22 27.52 -6.90
C TYR A 378 -10.01 27.62 -5.60
N HIS A 379 -9.38 27.50 -4.43
CA HIS A 379 -10.03 27.73 -3.14
C HIS A 379 -10.59 29.16 -3.04
N ASN A 380 -9.80 30.17 -3.41
CA ASN A 380 -10.24 31.57 -3.42
C ASN A 380 -11.41 31.79 -4.40
N TYR A 381 -11.37 31.16 -5.57
CA TYR A 381 -12.46 31.24 -6.53
C TYR A 381 -13.76 30.62 -5.96
N ALA A 382 -13.68 29.44 -5.34
CA ALA A 382 -14.83 28.79 -4.73
C ALA A 382 -15.44 29.60 -3.57
N GLN A 383 -14.60 30.22 -2.73
CA GLN A 383 -15.05 31.08 -1.63
C GLN A 383 -15.66 32.41 -2.13
N ASN A 384 -15.13 33.00 -3.20
CA ASN A 384 -15.67 34.25 -3.73
C ASN A 384 -16.91 34.05 -4.61
N SER A 385 -17.11 32.85 -5.17
CA SER A 385 -18.29 32.52 -6.00
C SER A 385 -19.49 32.05 -5.17
N SER A 386 -19.35 31.88 -3.85
CA SER A 386 -20.39 31.41 -2.93
C SER A 386 -21.14 32.54 -2.21
N PHE A 387 -21.02 33.79 -2.67
CA PHE A 387 -21.68 34.98 -2.09
C PHE A 387 -22.72 35.66 -2.99
N ASP A 388 -23.06 35.06 -4.14
CA ASP A 388 -24.17 35.51 -4.99
C ASP A 388 -25.31 34.48 -4.99
N GLU A 389 -26.00 34.33 -3.84
CA GLU A 389 -27.36 33.75 -3.76
C GLU A 389 -28.30 34.67 -2.97
#